data_AF-A0A4Y5YAQ8-F1
#
_entry.id   AF-A0A4Y5YAQ8-F1
#
_cell.length_a   1.000
_cell.length_b   1.000
_cell.length_c   1.000
_cell.angle_alpha   90.00
_cell.angle_beta   90.00
_cell.angle_gamma   90.00
#
_symmetry.space_group_name_H-M   'P 1'
#
loop_
_entity.id
_entity.type
_entity.pdbx_description
1 polymer ?
#
loop_
_entity_poly.entity_id
_entity_poly.type
_entity_poly.pdbx_seq_one_letter_code
_entity_poly.pdbx_strand_id
1 'polypeptide(L)'
;MTITGVGAFSLTDAGVYTFTPVANYNGAVPVITYTLTDGSGANDTSTLSLTVTPVNDDFTDDNEIRSIVEDSPEVTGNVIDGSSVDGPLTVVSFTVDGSATVHPADGTDVTITGVGTFSLTDGGCIYLYPCRQL
;
A
#
# COMPACT_ATOMS: atom_id res chain seq x y z
N MET A 1 -12.93 -25.84 -7.25
CA MET A 1 -12.88 -25.73 -5.77
C MET A 1 -12.42 -24.33 -5.40
N THR A 2 -12.80 -23.85 -4.23
CA THR A 2 -12.28 -22.59 -3.67
C THR A 2 -11.21 -22.91 -2.64
N ILE A 3 -10.06 -22.24 -2.75
CA ILE A 3 -9.00 -22.21 -1.75
C ILE A 3 -9.18 -20.90 -0.99
N THR A 4 -9.70 -20.98 0.24
CA THR A 4 -10.06 -19.80 1.04
C THR A 4 -8.91 -18.80 1.14
N GLY A 5 -9.16 -17.56 0.73
CA GLY A 5 -8.18 -16.47 0.77
C GLY A 5 -7.12 -16.50 -0.33
N VAL A 6 -7.11 -17.51 -1.22
CA VAL A 6 -6.04 -17.70 -2.22
C VAL A 6 -6.58 -17.63 -3.65
N GLY A 7 -7.61 -18.40 -3.98
CA GLY A 7 -8.14 -18.45 -5.34
C GLY A 7 -9.12 -19.58 -5.60
N ALA A 8 -9.54 -19.70 -6.87
CA ALA A 8 -10.35 -20.80 -7.37
C ALA A 8 -9.52 -21.69 -8.29
N PHE A 9 -9.60 -23.01 -8.08
CA PHE A 9 -8.88 -24.01 -8.87
C PHE A 9 -9.84 -25.00 -9.52
N SER A 10 -9.56 -25.41 -10.76
CA SER A 10 -10.21 -26.54 -11.41
C SER A 10 -9.18 -27.40 -12.16
N LEU A 11 -9.47 -28.69 -12.28
CA LEU A 11 -8.69 -29.66 -13.05
C LEU A 11 -9.67 -30.61 -13.74
N THR A 12 -9.49 -30.81 -15.04
CA THR A 12 -10.29 -31.75 -15.84
C THR A 12 -9.63 -33.12 -15.92
N ASP A 13 -10.39 -34.13 -16.36
CA ASP A 13 -9.89 -35.48 -16.66
C ASP A 13 -8.84 -35.50 -17.79
N ALA A 14 -8.92 -34.53 -18.71
CA ALA A 14 -7.91 -34.30 -19.74
C ALA A 14 -6.61 -33.65 -19.22
N GLY A 15 -6.52 -33.38 -17.90
CA GLY A 15 -5.34 -32.77 -17.29
C GLY A 15 -5.22 -31.26 -17.49
N VAL A 16 -6.27 -30.60 -17.99
CA VAL A 16 -6.29 -29.14 -18.15
C VAL A 16 -6.70 -28.52 -16.82
N TYR A 17 -5.89 -27.59 -16.31
CA TYR A 17 -6.20 -26.87 -15.08
C TYR A 17 -6.50 -25.39 -15.34
N THR A 18 -7.31 -24.80 -14.48
CA THR A 18 -7.45 -23.35 -14.35
C THR A 18 -7.18 -22.94 -12.92
N PHE A 19 -6.53 -21.79 -12.76
CA PHE A 19 -6.36 -21.15 -11.46
C PHE A 19 -6.65 -19.65 -11.61
N THR A 20 -7.53 -19.14 -10.77
CA THR A 20 -7.88 -17.72 -10.70
C THR A 20 -7.60 -17.24 -9.27
N PRO A 21 -6.55 -16.42 -9.04
CA PRO A 21 -6.26 -15.86 -7.73
C PRO A 21 -7.41 -15.00 -7.21
N VAL A 22 -7.55 -14.90 -5.89
CA VAL A 22 -8.29 -13.80 -5.26
C VAL A 22 -7.57 -12.49 -5.60
N ALA A 23 -8.32 -11.40 -5.79
CA ALA A 23 -7.74 -10.08 -6.01
C ALA A 23 -6.72 -9.73 -4.91
N ASN A 24 -5.59 -9.16 -5.32
CA ASN A 24 -4.48 -8.74 -4.45
C ASN A 24 -3.82 -9.88 -3.65
N TYR A 25 -4.10 -11.14 -3.98
CA TYR A 25 -3.36 -12.26 -3.43
C TYR A 25 -2.03 -12.43 -4.19
N ASN A 26 -0.93 -12.40 -3.46
CA ASN A 26 0.38 -12.81 -3.94
C ASN A 26 1.02 -13.76 -2.94
N GLY A 27 1.75 -14.76 -3.43
CA GLY A 27 2.40 -15.76 -2.60
C GLY A 27 2.20 -17.19 -3.07
N ALA A 28 2.62 -18.14 -2.22
CA ALA A 28 2.57 -19.56 -2.51
C ALA A 28 1.13 -20.08 -2.47
N VAL A 29 0.71 -20.84 -3.48
CA VAL A 29 -0.58 -21.55 -3.47
C VAL A 29 -0.38 -22.89 -2.74
N PRO A 30 -1.33 -23.35 -1.91
CA PRO A 30 -1.29 -24.69 -1.34
C PRO A 30 -1.05 -25.75 -2.43
N VAL A 31 -0.12 -26.68 -2.18
CA VAL A 31 0.25 -27.72 -3.15
C VAL A 31 -0.99 -28.52 -3.54
N ILE A 32 -1.24 -28.62 -4.85
CA ILE A 32 -2.33 -29.42 -5.38
C ILE A 32 -1.79 -30.82 -5.65
N THR A 33 -2.36 -31.83 -5.01
CA THR A 33 -2.07 -33.25 -5.28
C THR A 33 -3.15 -33.82 -6.20
N TYR A 34 -2.75 -34.56 -7.23
CA TYR A 34 -3.67 -35.23 -8.15
C TYR A 34 -3.18 -36.64 -8.47
N THR A 35 -4.11 -37.49 -8.89
CA THR A 35 -3.87 -38.92 -9.14
C THR A 35 -4.19 -39.23 -10.60
N LEU A 36 -3.26 -39.91 -11.27
CA LEU A 36 -3.36 -40.37 -12.66
C LEU A 36 -3.61 -41.87 -12.69
N THR A 37 -4.34 -42.32 -13.69
CA THR A 37 -4.57 -43.74 -13.97
C THR A 37 -4.54 -43.95 -15.49
N ASP A 38 -3.98 -45.07 -15.93
CA ASP A 38 -4.11 -45.55 -17.31
C ASP A 38 -5.24 -46.59 -17.46
N GLY A 39 -6.01 -46.80 -16.39
CA GLY A 39 -7.06 -47.81 -16.34
C GLY A 39 -6.56 -49.24 -16.11
N SER A 40 -5.25 -49.43 -15.91
CA SER A 40 -4.63 -50.74 -15.68
C SER A 40 -3.76 -50.74 -14.42
N GLY A 41 -4.28 -51.35 -13.35
CA GLY A 41 -3.50 -51.52 -12.12
C GLY A 41 -3.49 -50.30 -11.21
N ALA A 42 -2.34 -50.01 -10.61
CA ALA A 42 -2.22 -48.99 -9.57
C ALA A 42 -2.15 -47.59 -10.17
N ASN A 43 -2.76 -46.63 -9.47
CA ASN A 43 -2.69 -45.23 -9.84
C ASN A 43 -1.37 -44.60 -9.40
N ASP A 44 -0.94 -43.57 -10.13
CA ASP A 44 0.22 -42.73 -9.78
C ASP A 44 -0.23 -41.39 -9.20
N THR A 45 0.54 -40.81 -8.28
CA THR A 45 0.21 -39.54 -7.63
C THR A 45 1.29 -38.49 -7.86
N SER A 46 0.86 -37.30 -8.25
CA SER A 46 1.73 -36.17 -8.59
C SER A 46 1.26 -34.88 -7.92
N THR A 47 2.10 -33.85 -7.96
CA THR A 47 1.82 -32.54 -7.34
C THR A 47 2.03 -31.39 -8.31
N LEU A 48 1.18 -30.37 -8.21
CA LEU A 48 1.32 -29.06 -8.86
C LEU A 48 1.58 -28.00 -7.78
N SER A 49 2.69 -27.26 -7.93
CA SER A 49 3.03 -26.11 -7.10
C SER A 49 2.87 -24.84 -7.93
N LEU A 50 2.17 -23.84 -7.38
CA LEU A 50 1.94 -22.55 -8.02
C LEU A 50 2.36 -21.43 -7.08
N THR A 51 2.85 -20.33 -7.64
CA THR A 51 3.15 -19.08 -6.93
C THR A 51 2.53 -17.93 -7.72
N VAL A 52 1.80 -17.07 -7.03
CA VAL A 52 1.28 -15.82 -7.60
C VAL A 52 2.29 -14.72 -7.32
N THR A 53 2.87 -14.14 -8.38
CA THR A 53 3.80 -13.02 -8.28
C THR A 53 3.03 -11.73 -8.03
N PRO A 54 3.48 -10.86 -7.10
CA PRO A 54 2.85 -9.56 -6.91
C PRO A 54 2.99 -8.71 -8.16
N VAL A 55 2.01 -7.85 -8.39
CA VAL A 55 2.04 -6.76 -9.37
C VAL A 55 1.82 -5.49 -8.56
N ASN A 56 2.60 -4.44 -8.85
CA ASN A 56 2.43 -3.16 -8.20
C ASN A 56 1.16 -2.49 -8.72
N ASP A 57 0.26 -2.16 -7.80
CA ASP A 57 -0.95 -1.39 -8.01
C ASP A 57 -0.71 0.04 -7.50
N ASP A 58 -0.80 1.00 -8.43
CA ASP A 58 -0.63 2.42 -8.09
C ASP A 58 -1.71 2.88 -7.09
N PHE A 59 -1.35 3.87 -6.29
CA PHE A 59 -2.26 4.55 -5.38
C PHE A 59 -2.54 5.98 -5.83
N THR A 60 -3.61 6.55 -5.29
CA THR A 60 -3.99 7.96 -5.47
C THR A 60 -4.16 8.60 -4.11
N ASP A 61 -3.93 9.91 -4.06
CA ASP A 61 -4.06 10.77 -2.88
C ASP A 61 -4.60 12.13 -3.38
N ASP A 62 -5.49 12.75 -2.63
CA ASP A 62 -6.09 14.03 -3.00
C ASP A 62 -5.25 15.21 -2.47
N ASN A 63 -5.58 16.45 -2.88
CA ASN A 63 -4.90 17.64 -2.38
C ASN A 63 -5.59 18.19 -1.13
N GLU A 64 -4.83 18.65 -0.15
CA GLU A 64 -5.36 19.35 1.02
C GLU A 64 -5.44 20.86 0.84
N ILE A 65 -6.49 21.46 1.40
CA ILE A 65 -6.62 22.91 1.54
C ILE A 65 -6.97 23.24 2.99
N ARG A 66 -6.18 24.12 3.60
CA ARG A 66 -6.41 24.63 4.96
C ARG A 66 -6.25 26.14 5.03
N SER A 67 -7.07 26.76 5.87
CA SER A 67 -6.93 28.16 6.28
C SER A 67 -6.84 28.20 7.81
N ILE A 68 -5.94 29.04 8.30
CA ILE A 68 -5.60 29.13 9.72
C ILE A 68 -5.67 30.60 10.10
N VAL A 69 -6.29 30.87 11.25
CA VAL A 69 -6.33 32.21 11.81
C VAL A 69 -4.97 32.49 12.45
N GLU A 70 -4.42 33.66 12.18
CA GLU A 70 -3.21 34.12 12.86
C GLU A 70 -3.39 34.09 14.38
N ASP A 71 -2.29 33.91 15.11
CA ASP A 71 -2.27 33.80 16.58
C ASP A 71 -3.13 32.67 17.17
N SER A 72 -3.51 31.68 16.37
CA SER A 72 -4.13 30.46 16.87
C SER A 72 -3.11 29.57 17.60
N PRO A 73 -3.55 28.70 18.51
CA PRO A 73 -2.73 27.59 18.99
C PRO A 73 -2.28 26.71 17.82
N GLU A 74 -1.32 25.82 18.11
CA GLU A 74 -0.85 24.82 17.16
C GLU A 74 -2.00 24.07 16.47
N VAL A 75 -1.93 23.97 15.15
CA VAL A 75 -2.91 23.27 14.33
C VAL A 75 -2.30 21.98 13.81
N THR A 76 -3.03 20.87 13.99
CA THR A 76 -2.64 19.54 13.52
C THR A 76 -3.54 19.03 12.42
N GLY A 77 -3.00 18.21 11.52
CA GLY A 77 -3.75 17.57 10.43
C GLY A 77 -3.06 16.31 9.90
N ASN A 78 -3.64 15.68 8.88
CA ASN A 78 -3.03 14.59 8.12
C ASN A 78 -3.15 14.90 6.61
N VAL A 79 -2.08 14.62 5.84
CA VAL A 79 -2.03 14.72 4.37
C VAL A 79 -2.21 13.39 3.66
N ILE A 80 -2.44 12.30 4.40
CA ILE A 80 -2.75 11.00 3.79
C ILE A 80 -4.26 10.82 3.85
N ASP A 81 -4.91 10.91 2.68
CA ASP A 81 -6.33 10.56 2.50
C ASP A 81 -6.56 9.47 1.43
N GLY A 82 -5.50 9.09 0.73
CA GLY A 82 -5.46 7.97 -0.21
C GLY A 82 -5.48 6.58 0.42
N SER A 83 -5.51 5.56 -0.45
CA SER A 83 -5.39 4.15 -0.06
C SER A 83 -4.60 3.35 -1.09
N SER A 84 -3.93 2.29 -0.64
CA SER A 84 -3.24 1.32 -1.48
C SER A 84 -3.61 -0.10 -1.06
N VAL A 85 -3.64 -1.00 -2.04
CA VAL A 85 -3.82 -2.45 -1.82
C VAL A 85 -2.49 -3.16 -1.57
N ASP A 86 -1.36 -2.51 -1.86
CA ASP A 86 0.00 -3.04 -1.73
C ASP A 86 0.65 -2.70 -0.38
N GLY A 87 0.03 -1.83 0.42
CA GLY A 87 0.54 -1.47 1.74
C GLY A 87 0.01 -0.14 2.26
N PRO A 88 0.43 0.28 3.47
CA PRO A 88 0.11 1.61 3.97
C PRO A 88 0.85 2.68 3.17
N LEU A 89 0.19 3.84 2.97
CA LEU A 89 0.83 5.02 2.42
C LEU A 89 1.71 5.70 3.47
N THR A 90 2.81 6.30 3.03
CA THR A 90 3.72 7.09 3.87
C THR A 90 4.23 8.29 3.09
N VAL A 91 4.36 9.43 3.75
CA VAL A 91 5.04 10.60 3.19
C VAL A 91 6.55 10.40 3.29
N VAL A 92 7.26 10.68 2.19
CA VAL A 92 8.73 10.52 2.14
C VAL A 92 9.43 11.86 2.37
N SER A 93 8.97 12.91 1.71
CA SER A 93 9.57 14.24 1.77
C SER A 93 8.59 15.32 1.33
N PHE A 94 8.94 16.57 1.62
CA PHE A 94 8.20 17.74 1.17
C PHE A 94 9.15 18.88 0.80
N THR A 95 8.62 19.85 0.06
CA THR A 95 9.25 21.14 -0.21
C THR A 95 8.28 22.25 0.19
N VAL A 96 8.81 23.44 0.45
CA VAL A 96 8.01 24.65 0.65
C VAL A 96 8.21 25.53 -0.57
N ASP A 97 7.13 26.10 -1.11
CA ASP A 97 7.22 26.99 -2.27
C ASP A 97 8.23 28.12 -2.04
N GLY A 98 9.00 28.43 -3.08
CA GLY A 98 10.14 29.35 -3.00
C GLY A 98 11.42 28.78 -2.35
N SER A 99 11.43 27.52 -1.90
CA SER A 99 12.61 26.81 -1.40
C SER A 99 12.98 25.62 -2.28
N ALA A 100 14.27 25.49 -2.63
CA ALA A 100 14.80 24.32 -3.33
C ALA A 100 15.20 23.18 -2.38
N THR A 101 15.08 23.38 -1.07
CA THR A 101 15.43 22.38 -0.06
C THR A 101 14.33 21.33 0.04
N VAL A 102 14.71 20.07 -0.12
CA VAL A 102 13.85 18.91 0.16
C VAL A 102 14.01 18.54 1.62
N HIS A 103 12.90 18.50 2.35
CA HIS A 103 12.85 18.14 3.76
C HIS A 103 12.33 16.70 3.89
N PRO A 104 12.96 15.83 4.70
CA PRO A 104 12.37 14.54 5.03
C PRO A 104 11.09 14.73 5.84
N ALA A 105 10.12 13.83 5.65
CA ALA A 105 8.93 13.79 6.49
C ALA A 105 9.21 13.03 7.81
N ASP A 106 10.17 13.48 8.60
CA ASP A 106 10.59 12.84 9.85
C ASP A 106 10.11 13.57 11.12
N GLY A 107 9.24 14.58 10.94
CA GLY A 107 8.72 15.42 12.02
C GLY A 107 9.68 16.53 12.46
N THR A 108 10.81 16.74 11.77
CA THR A 108 11.67 17.89 12.07
C THR A 108 11.01 19.22 11.70
N ASP A 109 11.19 20.21 12.57
CA ASP A 109 10.68 21.56 12.36
C ASP A 109 11.41 22.29 11.23
N VAL A 110 10.64 22.86 10.31
CA VAL A 110 11.09 23.74 9.23
C VAL A 110 10.59 25.15 9.52
N THR A 111 11.52 26.09 9.68
CA THR A 111 11.19 27.51 9.79
C THR A 111 10.91 28.12 8.43
N ILE A 112 9.69 28.62 8.25
CA ILE A 112 9.28 29.40 7.08
C ILE A 112 9.39 30.87 7.47
N THR A 113 10.45 31.53 7.01
CA THR A 113 10.79 32.91 7.37
C THR A 113 9.61 33.86 7.12
N GLY A 114 9.19 34.59 8.17
CA GLY A 114 8.10 35.55 8.10
C GLY A 114 6.68 34.93 8.17
N VAL A 115 6.56 33.61 8.29
CA VAL A 115 5.27 32.90 8.38
C VAL A 115 5.15 32.13 9.70
N GLY A 116 6.06 31.19 9.98
CA GLY A 116 5.96 30.31 11.15
C GLY A 116 6.83 29.06 11.03
N THR A 117 6.49 28.03 11.80
CA THR A 117 7.16 26.72 11.76
C THR A 117 6.19 25.64 11.27
N PHE A 118 6.70 24.73 10.44
CA PHE A 118 5.99 23.58 9.88
C PHE A 118 6.76 22.30 10.19
N SER A 119 6.08 21.22 10.58
CA SER A 119 6.66 19.87 10.55
C SER A 119 5.67 18.85 9.97
N LEU A 120 6.22 17.79 9.37
CA LEU A 120 5.49 16.70 8.74
C LEU A 120 6.16 15.37 9.05
N THR A 121 5.39 14.38 9.49
CA THR A 121 5.85 13.01 9.76
C THR A 121 5.55 12.06 8.60
N ASP A 122 6.17 10.88 8.58
CA ASP A 122 5.96 9.85 7.57
C ASP A 122 4.53 9.29 7.56
N GLY A 123 3.84 9.30 8.70
CA GLY A 123 2.41 9.01 8.82
C GLY A 123 1.48 10.14 8.36
N GLY A 124 2.03 11.20 7.75
CA GLY A 124 1.29 12.32 7.19
C GLY A 124 0.84 13.39 8.19
N CYS A 125 1.15 13.26 9.48
CA CYS A 125 0.76 14.25 10.48
C CYS A 125 1.51 15.58 10.31
N ILE A 126 0.75 16.68 10.25
CA ILE A 126 1.26 18.06 10.20
C ILE A 126 1.18 18.72 11.59
N TYR A 127 2.16 19.58 11.90
CA TYR A 127 2.09 20.55 12.99
C TYR A 127 2.45 21.96 12.51
N LEU A 128 1.66 22.97 12.89
CA LEU A 128 1.83 24.36 12.46
C LEU A 128 1.87 25.32 13.65
N TYR A 129 2.94 26.12 13.74
CA TYR A 129 3.08 27.16 14.76
C TYR A 129 3.02 28.55 14.10
N PRO A 130 1.96 29.35 14.31
CA PRO A 130 1.95 30.72 13.81
C PRO A 130 2.98 31.58 14.55
N CYS A 131 3.68 32.45 13.80
CA CYS A 131 4.53 33.47 14.40
C CYS A 131 3.66 34.58 15.02
N ARG A 132 3.92 34.92 16.29
CA ARG A 132 3.23 36.02 16.99
C ARG A 132 3.69 37.36 16.39
N GLN A 133 2.85 38.02 15.59
CA GLN A 133 3.14 39.38 15.12
C GLN A 133 2.73 40.38 16.21
N LEU A 134 3.64 41.29 16.57
CA LEU A 134 3.43 42.38 17.53
C LEU A 134 2.75 43.59 16.87
#